data_AF-A0AA35X449-F1
#
_entry.id   AF-A0AA35X449-F1
#
_cell.length_a   1.000
_cell.length_b   1.000
_cell.length_c   1.000
_cell.angle_alpha   90.00
_cell.angle_beta   90.00
_cell.angle_gamma   90.00
#
_symmetry.space_group_name_H-M   'P 1'
#
loop_
_entity.id
_entity.type
_entity.pdbx_description
1 polymer ?
#
loop_
_entity_poly.entity_id
_entity_poly.type
_entity_poly.pdbx_seq_one_letter_code
_entity_poly.pdbx_strand_id
1 'polypeptide(L)'
;MYVNMRNLVPLLSRFDPKTEPIYLGRSGSMWGSPRRVKKKAGLSLPGMKYHFAVGGMYCLSRAMLHKTMKWIVGGEAFSKSCSLTREPEDVTVGFIVAMLNYSLSRTERINTHGLHLASTVDPSTLNEQVAISYGYGSVHWGEDPYNAVFVPDGLFSLEEDESQFRSLHCLLYPTISWCVRQHNQLQQLRSHFYDNFNYDDN
;
A
#
# COMPACT_ATOMS: atom_id res chain seq x y z
N MET A 1 7.39 4.30 -1.05
CA MET A 1 6.66 3.01 -1.07
C MET A 1 7.58 1.92 -1.57
N TYR A 2 7.55 0.76 -0.91
CA TYR A 2 8.24 -0.47 -1.28
C TYR A 2 7.28 -1.39 -2.05
N VAL A 3 7.71 -1.94 -3.18
CA VAL A 3 6.90 -2.89 -3.98
C VAL A 3 7.66 -4.20 -4.15
N ASN A 4 7.06 -5.29 -3.67
CA ASN A 4 7.60 -6.63 -3.80
C ASN A 4 7.12 -7.29 -5.11
N MET A 5 7.95 -7.23 -6.14
CA MET A 5 7.64 -7.79 -7.45
C MET A 5 7.41 -9.31 -7.43
N ARG A 6 8.07 -10.06 -6.51
CA ARG A 6 7.85 -11.50 -6.34
C ARG A 6 6.42 -11.84 -5.93
N ASN A 7 5.74 -10.90 -5.28
CA ASN A 7 4.35 -11.05 -4.86
C ASN A 7 3.38 -10.38 -5.83
N LEU A 8 3.76 -9.26 -6.44
CA LEU A 8 2.91 -8.54 -7.39
C LEU A 8 2.63 -9.38 -8.64
N VAL A 9 3.67 -9.98 -9.24
CA VAL A 9 3.52 -10.71 -10.51
C VAL A 9 2.55 -11.90 -10.36
N PRO A 10 2.69 -12.80 -9.36
CA PRO A 10 1.73 -13.89 -9.16
C PRO A 10 0.33 -13.45 -8.73
N LEU A 11 0.19 -12.26 -8.13
CA LEU A 11 -1.13 -11.69 -7.82
C LEU A 11 -1.83 -11.25 -9.11
N LEU A 12 -1.12 -10.56 -10.00
CA LEU A 12 -1.66 -10.05 -11.26
C LEU A 12 -1.84 -11.14 -12.32
N SER A 13 -1.02 -12.19 -12.32
CA SER A 13 -1.09 -13.28 -13.30
C SER A 13 -2.36 -14.13 -13.20
N ARG A 14 -3.21 -13.90 -12.19
CA ARG A 14 -4.51 -14.55 -12.01
C ARG A 14 -5.58 -14.04 -12.98
N PHE A 15 -5.30 -12.94 -13.68
CA PHE A 15 -6.23 -12.27 -14.58
C PHE A 15 -5.63 -12.15 -15.97
N ASP A 16 -6.45 -12.27 -17.02
CA ASP A 16 -6.09 -11.87 -18.38
C ASP A 16 -6.23 -10.34 -18.51
N PRO A 17 -5.11 -9.60 -18.66
CA PRO A 17 -5.17 -8.14 -18.72
C PRO A 17 -5.93 -7.61 -19.94
N LYS A 18 -6.11 -8.40 -21.01
CA LYS A 18 -6.75 -7.97 -22.27
C LYS A 18 -8.26 -8.18 -22.27
N THR A 19 -8.76 -9.19 -21.59
CA THR A 19 -10.18 -9.58 -21.63
C THR A 19 -10.91 -9.31 -20.32
N GLU A 20 -10.22 -9.35 -19.18
CA GLU A 20 -10.82 -9.15 -17.86
C GLU A 20 -10.65 -7.70 -17.37
N PRO A 21 -11.73 -6.91 -17.25
CA PRO A 21 -11.66 -5.56 -16.71
C PRO A 21 -11.50 -5.61 -15.19
N ILE A 22 -10.25 -5.61 -14.74
CA ILE A 22 -9.86 -5.61 -13.32
C ILE A 22 -9.43 -4.21 -12.87
N TYR A 23 -9.99 -3.78 -11.74
CA TYR A 23 -9.51 -2.69 -10.88
C TYR A 23 -9.13 -3.30 -9.52
N LEU A 24 -7.84 -3.46 -9.25
CA LEU A 24 -7.32 -4.16 -8.07
C LEU A 24 -6.71 -3.16 -7.08
N GLY A 25 -7.02 -3.29 -5.79
CA GLY A 25 -6.40 -2.46 -4.76
C GLY A 25 -6.94 -2.72 -3.35
N ARG A 26 -6.43 -1.97 -2.37
CA ARG A 26 -6.88 -2.02 -0.98
C ARG A 26 -8.03 -1.05 -0.76
N SER A 27 -9.17 -1.53 -0.25
CA SER A 27 -10.35 -0.67 -0.05
C SER A 27 -10.09 0.45 0.96
N GLY A 28 -10.41 1.69 0.62
CA GLY A 28 -10.20 2.86 1.48
C GLY A 28 -11.22 3.18 2.54
N SER A 29 -12.35 2.49 2.51
CA SER A 29 -13.28 2.52 3.62
C SER A 29 -12.79 1.59 4.74
N MET A 30 -12.45 2.18 5.89
CA MET A 30 -12.35 1.44 7.14
C MET A 30 -13.61 0.56 7.30
N TRP A 31 -13.44 -0.72 7.60
CA TRP A 31 -14.52 -1.73 7.77
C TRP A 31 -15.28 -2.15 6.50
N GLY A 32 -14.71 -1.95 5.29
CA GLY A 32 -15.32 -2.47 4.06
C GLY A 32 -16.67 -1.85 3.69
N SER A 33 -17.02 -0.69 4.28
CA SER A 33 -18.27 0.03 4.02
C SER A 33 -18.17 0.93 2.78
N PRO A 34 -18.97 0.74 1.73
CA PRO A 34 -18.83 1.51 0.50
C PRO A 34 -19.04 3.00 0.72
N ARG A 35 -18.30 3.79 -0.04
CA ARG A 35 -18.50 5.23 -0.16
C ARG A 35 -19.80 5.52 -0.90
N ARG A 36 -20.60 6.45 -0.37
CA ARG A 36 -21.85 6.88 -1.00
C ARG A 36 -21.64 8.15 -1.81
N VAL A 37 -22.13 8.17 -3.03
CA VAL A 37 -22.17 9.40 -3.84
C VAL A 37 -22.95 10.48 -3.07
N LYS A 38 -22.30 11.60 -2.80
CA LYS A 38 -22.96 12.76 -2.17
C LYS A 38 -23.98 13.30 -3.18
N LYS A 39 -25.20 13.62 -2.74
CA LYS A 39 -26.25 14.27 -3.57
C LYS A 39 -25.82 15.70 -3.95
N LYS A 40 -24.79 15.90 -4.77
CA LYS A 40 -24.34 17.24 -5.21
C LYS A 40 -23.72 17.19 -6.62
N ALA A 41 -24.19 18.14 -7.44
CA ALA A 41 -23.75 18.56 -8.79
C ALA A 41 -23.79 17.52 -9.93
N GLY A 42 -24.83 17.61 -10.78
CA GLY A 42 -24.83 17.17 -12.18
C GLY A 42 -24.76 15.66 -12.48
N LEU A 43 -24.33 14.82 -11.54
CA LEU A 43 -24.24 13.38 -11.68
C LEU A 43 -25.54 12.74 -11.14
N SER A 44 -26.45 12.38 -12.02
CA SER A 44 -27.71 11.70 -11.71
C SER A 44 -27.48 10.22 -11.37
N LEU A 45 -26.74 9.94 -10.30
CA LEU A 45 -26.59 8.60 -9.70
C LEU A 45 -26.91 8.63 -8.19
N PRO A 46 -28.14 9.01 -7.78
CA PRO A 46 -28.46 9.19 -6.37
C PRO A 46 -28.32 7.86 -5.62
N GLY A 47 -27.46 7.84 -4.59
CA GLY A 47 -27.35 6.69 -3.69
C GLY A 47 -26.41 5.57 -4.15
N MET A 48 -25.70 5.72 -5.28
CA MET A 48 -24.67 4.75 -5.69
C MET A 48 -23.61 4.60 -4.59
N LYS A 49 -23.28 3.34 -4.31
CA LYS A 49 -22.29 2.90 -3.31
C LYS A 49 -21.12 2.26 -4.05
N TYR A 50 -19.89 2.64 -3.71
CA TYR A 50 -18.70 2.13 -4.37
C TYR A 50 -17.50 2.01 -3.44
N HIS A 51 -16.57 1.15 -3.82
CA HIS A 51 -15.24 1.05 -3.19
C HIS A 51 -14.20 1.70 -4.09
N PHE A 52 -13.15 2.22 -3.46
CA PHE A 52 -11.99 2.79 -4.14
C PHE A 52 -10.72 2.26 -3.48
N ALA A 53 -9.64 2.22 -4.24
CA ALA A 53 -8.33 1.81 -3.75
C ALA A 53 -7.65 2.97 -3.03
N VAL A 54 -7.30 2.80 -1.75
CA VAL A 54 -6.82 3.89 -0.89
C VAL A 54 -5.37 4.26 -1.13
N GLY A 55 -5.09 5.57 -1.05
CA GLY A 55 -3.72 6.09 -1.10
C GLY A 55 -3.09 5.95 -2.49
N GLY A 56 -3.93 5.90 -3.53
CA GLY A 56 -3.49 5.94 -4.93
C GLY A 56 -2.73 4.71 -5.43
N MET A 57 -2.67 3.61 -4.66
CA MET A 57 -2.01 2.36 -5.10
C MET A 57 -3.05 1.35 -5.57
N TYR A 58 -3.10 1.14 -6.89
CA TYR A 58 -3.99 0.19 -7.53
C TYR A 58 -3.42 -0.28 -8.87
N CYS A 59 -3.97 -1.38 -9.38
CA CYS A 59 -3.69 -1.87 -10.72
C CYS A 59 -4.96 -1.83 -11.57
N LEU A 60 -4.84 -1.31 -12.79
CA LEU A 60 -5.87 -1.44 -13.83
C LEU A 60 -5.35 -2.40 -14.88
N SER A 61 -6.13 -3.44 -15.17
CA SER A 61 -5.92 -4.25 -16.38
C SER A 61 -6.01 -3.37 -17.63
N ARG A 62 -5.46 -3.83 -18.77
CA ARG A 62 -5.60 -3.13 -20.05
C ARG A 62 -7.07 -3.00 -20.46
N ALA A 63 -7.87 -4.04 -20.24
CA ALA A 63 -9.31 -4.02 -20.47
C ALA A 63 -10.03 -2.96 -19.64
N MET A 64 -9.68 -2.81 -18.36
CA MET A 64 -10.25 -1.76 -17.50
C MET A 64 -9.79 -0.37 -17.94
N LEU A 65 -8.49 -0.21 -18.23
CA LEU A 65 -7.93 1.07 -18.69
C LEU A 65 -8.64 1.56 -19.96
N HIS A 66 -8.89 0.69 -20.94
CA HIS A 66 -9.65 1.07 -22.15
C HIS A 66 -11.07 1.57 -21.83
N LYS A 67 -11.73 1.02 -20.81
CA LYS A 67 -13.08 1.46 -20.42
C LYS A 67 -13.06 2.81 -19.72
N THR A 68 -12.02 3.10 -18.95
CA THR A 68 -11.92 4.32 -18.13
C THR A 68 -11.11 5.44 -18.79
N MET A 69 -10.40 5.16 -19.89
CA MET A 69 -9.34 6.03 -20.43
C MET A 69 -9.78 7.49 -20.65
N LYS A 70 -11.00 7.71 -21.16
CA LYS A 70 -11.48 9.08 -21.48
C LYS A 70 -11.66 9.98 -20.25
N TRP A 71 -11.66 9.41 -19.04
CA TRP A 71 -11.82 10.14 -17.79
C TRP A 71 -10.54 10.21 -16.97
N ILE A 72 -9.65 9.20 -17.06
CA ILE A 72 -8.47 9.09 -16.18
C ILE A 72 -7.13 9.24 -16.91
N VAL A 73 -7.11 9.17 -18.24
CA VAL A 73 -5.88 9.33 -19.04
C VAL A 73 -5.83 10.74 -19.61
N GLY A 74 -4.70 11.41 -19.38
CA GLY A 74 -4.49 12.82 -19.72
C GLY A 74 -4.75 13.74 -18.54
N GLY A 75 -3.80 14.62 -18.23
CA GLY A 75 -3.84 15.47 -17.03
C GLY A 75 -5.09 16.36 -16.94
N GLU A 76 -5.52 16.96 -18.05
CA GLU A 76 -6.74 17.78 -18.10
C GLU A 76 -8.01 16.96 -17.88
N ALA A 77 -8.13 15.80 -18.55
CA ALA A 77 -9.29 14.93 -18.42
C ALA A 77 -9.43 14.39 -16.98
N PHE A 78 -8.32 14.01 -16.35
CA PHE A 78 -8.35 13.50 -14.99
C PHE A 78 -8.65 14.62 -13.97
N SER A 79 -8.01 15.78 -14.11
CA SER A 79 -8.31 16.96 -13.29
C SER A 79 -9.78 17.38 -13.38
N LYS A 80 -10.34 17.38 -14.60
CA LYS A 80 -11.77 17.64 -14.83
C LYS A 80 -12.66 16.58 -14.16
N SER A 81 -12.30 15.30 -14.24
CA SER A 81 -13.03 14.22 -13.56
C SER A 81 -13.06 14.43 -12.05
N CYS A 82 -11.90 14.73 -11.43
CA CYS A 82 -11.81 15.03 -9.99
C CYS A 82 -12.63 16.28 -9.60
N SER A 83 -12.63 17.31 -10.45
CA SER A 83 -13.41 18.53 -10.22
C SER A 83 -14.92 18.28 -10.29
N LEU A 84 -15.36 17.42 -11.22
CA LEU A 84 -16.77 17.05 -11.37
C LEU A 84 -17.26 16.18 -10.22
N THR A 85 -16.47 15.19 -9.80
CA THR A 85 -16.79 14.34 -8.65
C THR A 85 -16.66 15.08 -7.32
N ARG A 86 -15.80 16.12 -7.26
CA ARG A 86 -15.35 16.79 -6.03
C ARG A 86 -14.69 15.81 -5.07
N GLU A 87 -13.89 14.91 -5.64
CA GLU A 87 -13.21 13.86 -4.90
C GLU A 87 -11.71 13.83 -5.25
N PRO A 88 -10.87 13.33 -4.34
CA PRO A 88 -9.48 13.02 -4.64
C PRO A 88 -9.35 12.04 -5.82
N GLU A 89 -8.14 11.94 -6.37
CA GLU A 89 -7.83 11.12 -7.55
C GLU A 89 -8.23 9.64 -7.38
N ASP A 90 -7.85 9.02 -6.27
CA ASP A 90 -8.10 7.60 -5.99
C ASP A 90 -9.60 7.28 -5.82
N VAL A 91 -10.32 8.16 -5.13
CA VAL A 91 -11.77 8.12 -4.98
C VAL A 91 -12.47 8.31 -6.33
N THR A 92 -11.98 9.22 -7.17
CA THR A 92 -12.51 9.51 -8.51
C THR A 92 -12.38 8.30 -9.43
N VAL A 93 -11.25 7.59 -9.41
CA VAL A 93 -11.10 6.32 -10.16
C VAL A 93 -12.13 5.30 -9.71
N GLY A 94 -12.32 5.12 -8.39
CA GLY A 94 -13.34 4.21 -7.87
C GLY A 94 -14.76 4.58 -8.28
N PHE A 95 -15.08 5.88 -8.32
CA PHE A 95 -16.36 6.38 -8.82
C PHE A 95 -16.59 6.05 -10.30
N ILE A 96 -15.60 6.29 -11.16
CA ILE A 96 -15.69 6.03 -12.60
C ILE A 96 -15.88 4.54 -12.87
N VAL A 97 -15.10 3.68 -12.19
CA VAL A 97 -15.23 2.22 -12.31
C VAL A 97 -16.64 1.77 -11.89
N ALA A 98 -17.17 2.29 -10.79
CA ALA A 98 -18.51 1.97 -10.32
C ALA A 98 -19.63 2.47 -11.25
N MET A 99 -19.49 3.66 -11.81
CA MET A 99 -20.42 4.21 -12.81
C MET A 99 -20.50 3.31 -14.07
N LEU A 100 -19.42 2.59 -14.38
CA LEU A 100 -19.35 1.63 -15.48
C LEU A 100 -19.85 0.22 -15.08
N ASN A 101 -20.49 0.07 -13.93
CA ASN A 101 -20.94 -1.21 -13.34
C ASN A 101 -19.80 -2.21 -13.05
N TYR A 102 -18.60 -1.73 -12.76
CA TYR A 102 -17.50 -2.55 -12.26
C TYR A 102 -17.22 -2.26 -10.78
N SER A 103 -16.50 -3.13 -10.10
CA SER A 103 -16.18 -2.98 -8.68
C SER A 103 -14.68 -3.15 -8.42
N LEU A 104 -14.26 -2.71 -7.23
CA LEU A 104 -12.90 -2.93 -6.75
C LEU A 104 -12.71 -4.42 -6.45
N SER A 105 -11.79 -5.07 -7.16
CA SER A 105 -11.18 -6.32 -6.76
C SER A 105 -10.27 -6.04 -5.56
N ARG A 106 -10.66 -6.53 -4.38
CA ARG A 106 -9.99 -6.18 -3.13
C ARG A 106 -8.79 -7.08 -2.88
N THR A 107 -7.70 -6.49 -2.38
CA THR A 107 -6.57 -7.23 -1.83
C THR A 107 -6.13 -6.60 -0.51
N GLU A 108 -5.66 -7.42 0.42
CA GLU A 108 -5.07 -6.97 1.69
C GLU A 108 -3.55 -6.82 1.62
N ARG A 109 -2.95 -7.24 0.50
CA ARG A 109 -1.50 -7.28 0.30
C ARG A 109 -0.91 -5.93 -0.12
N ILE A 110 -1.76 -4.90 -0.29
CA ILE A 110 -1.36 -3.54 -0.64
C ILE A 110 -1.68 -2.65 0.55
N ASN A 111 -0.67 -2.04 1.16
CA ASN A 111 -0.80 -1.24 2.36
C ASN A 111 -0.20 0.15 2.11
N THR A 112 -1.05 1.17 2.09
CA THR A 112 -0.67 2.56 1.78
C THR A 112 -0.67 3.42 3.05
N HIS A 113 -0.05 4.60 2.99
CA HIS A 113 0.01 5.54 4.11
C HIS A 113 -1.36 6.12 4.49
N GLY A 114 -2.41 5.89 3.68
CA GLY A 114 -3.80 6.19 4.04
C GLY A 114 -4.38 5.19 5.06
N LEU A 115 -3.63 4.16 5.44
CA LEU A 115 -3.94 3.20 6.51
C LEU A 115 -2.97 3.42 7.68
N HIS A 116 -3.39 3.01 8.87
CA HIS A 116 -2.49 2.95 10.03
C HIS A 116 -1.68 1.63 9.94
N LEU A 117 -0.45 1.71 9.44
CA LEU A 117 0.32 0.55 9.00
C LEU A 117 0.69 -0.38 10.16
N ALA A 118 1.10 0.17 11.30
CA ALA A 118 1.47 -0.59 12.48
C ALA A 118 0.33 -1.47 13.04
N SER A 119 -0.94 -1.07 12.87
CA SER A 119 -2.08 -1.89 13.31
C SER A 119 -2.70 -2.73 12.19
N THR A 120 -2.41 -2.42 10.92
CA THR A 120 -3.07 -3.05 9.77
C THR A 120 -2.23 -4.17 9.15
N VAL A 121 -0.90 -4.10 9.30
CA VAL A 121 0.03 -5.07 8.72
C VAL A 121 0.58 -5.95 9.83
N ASP A 122 0.26 -7.24 9.78
CA ASP A 122 0.85 -8.24 10.67
C ASP A 122 2.33 -8.44 10.31
N PRO A 123 3.27 -8.19 11.25
CA PRO A 123 4.70 -8.39 11.02
C PRO A 123 5.09 -9.80 10.54
N SER A 124 4.32 -10.83 10.91
CA SER A 124 4.56 -12.21 10.48
C SER A 124 4.25 -12.46 9.00
N THR A 125 3.48 -11.57 8.37
CA THR A 125 3.01 -11.68 6.97
C THR A 125 3.75 -10.74 6.02
N LEU A 126 4.82 -10.08 6.47
CA LEU A 126 5.58 -9.10 5.67
C LEU A 126 6.11 -9.69 4.35
N ASN A 127 6.50 -10.96 4.37
CA ASN A 127 6.94 -11.70 3.20
C ASN A 127 5.85 -11.90 2.14
N GLU A 128 4.57 -11.78 2.51
CA GLU A 128 3.43 -11.92 1.62
C GLU A 128 2.95 -10.59 1.06
N GLN A 129 3.37 -9.45 1.61
CA GLN A 129 2.89 -8.15 1.15
C GLN A 129 3.40 -7.82 -0.26
N VAL A 130 2.55 -7.16 -1.04
CA VAL A 130 2.83 -6.70 -2.41
C VAL A 130 3.38 -5.28 -2.39
N ALA A 131 2.77 -4.39 -1.60
CA ALA A 131 3.23 -3.01 -1.48
C ALA A 131 3.04 -2.51 -0.06
N ILE A 132 4.05 -1.82 0.46
CA ILE A 132 4.05 -1.19 1.77
C ILE A 132 4.52 0.25 1.60
N SER A 133 3.70 1.21 2.03
CA SER A 133 4.10 2.62 2.09
C SER A 133 4.79 2.94 3.41
N TYR A 134 5.29 4.16 3.47
CA TYR A 134 5.70 4.86 4.68
C TYR A 134 5.15 6.28 4.58
N GLY A 135 4.92 6.97 5.70
CA GLY A 135 4.53 8.38 5.68
C GLY A 135 4.59 9.03 7.06
N TYR A 136 4.72 10.35 7.03
CA TYR A 136 4.59 11.22 8.19
C TYR A 136 3.25 11.95 8.12
N GLY A 137 2.58 12.13 9.27
CA GLY A 137 1.52 13.12 9.40
C GLY A 137 0.16 12.56 9.83
N SER A 138 -0.89 13.34 9.56
CA SER A 138 -2.24 13.01 9.99
C SER A 138 -2.78 11.80 9.21
N VAL A 139 -2.68 10.61 9.79
CA VAL A 139 -3.61 9.53 9.44
C VAL A 139 -5.02 9.98 9.83
N HIS A 140 -6.06 9.39 9.24
CA HIS A 140 -7.46 9.69 9.60
C HIS A 140 -7.78 9.57 11.12
N TRP A 141 -6.82 9.07 11.91
CA TRP A 141 -6.91 8.72 13.34
C TRP A 141 -6.02 9.55 14.27
N GLY A 142 -5.30 10.57 13.77
CA GLY A 142 -4.42 11.42 14.58
C GLY A 142 -3.11 11.76 13.88
N GLU A 143 -2.26 12.55 14.54
CA GLU A 143 -0.88 12.72 14.10
C GLU A 143 -0.09 11.47 14.49
N ASP A 144 0.25 10.64 13.49
CA ASP A 144 1.27 9.62 13.65
C ASP A 144 2.57 10.22 13.06
N PRO A 145 3.52 10.63 13.91
CA PRO A 145 4.79 11.12 13.41
C PRO A 145 5.58 10.02 12.69
N TYR A 146 5.14 8.75 12.73
CA TYR A 146 5.85 7.65 12.12
C TYR A 146 4.91 6.50 11.67
N ASN A 147 4.15 6.73 10.60
CA ASN A 147 3.32 5.67 10.02
C ASN A 147 4.17 4.72 9.17
N ALA A 148 4.71 3.69 9.83
CA ALA A 148 5.51 2.62 9.25
C ALA A 148 5.04 1.24 9.71
N VAL A 149 5.47 0.20 9.01
CA VAL A 149 5.35 -1.19 9.49
C VAL A 149 6.46 -1.50 10.49
N PHE A 150 6.23 -2.44 11.40
CA PHE A 150 7.28 -2.99 12.24
C PHE A 150 7.92 -4.20 11.55
N VAL A 151 9.24 -4.17 11.35
CA VAL A 151 10.00 -5.32 10.82
C VAL A 151 10.71 -6.02 11.98
N PRO A 152 10.33 -7.26 12.33
CA PRO A 152 11.00 -8.03 13.38
C PRO A 152 12.47 -8.24 13.03
N ASP A 153 13.35 -8.10 14.03
CA ASP A 153 14.80 -8.24 13.88
C ASP A 153 15.41 -7.38 12.76
N GLY A 154 14.86 -6.17 12.56
CA GLY A 154 15.36 -5.20 11.59
C GLY A 154 16.87 -4.97 11.70
N LEU A 155 17.54 -4.87 10.55
CA LEU A 155 19.01 -4.77 10.49
C LEU A 155 19.54 -3.33 10.64
N PHE A 156 18.65 -2.36 10.81
CA PHE A 156 18.96 -0.95 10.87
C PHE A 156 18.19 -0.32 12.03
N SER A 157 18.79 0.67 12.67
CA SER A 157 18.08 1.51 13.64
C SER A 157 17.01 2.36 12.94
N LEU A 158 16.06 2.92 13.72
CA LEU A 158 15.05 3.82 13.17
C LEU A 158 15.68 5.09 12.57
N GLU A 159 16.83 5.55 13.08
CA GLU A 159 17.56 6.70 12.51
C GLU A 159 18.14 6.38 11.12
N GLU A 160 18.61 5.15 10.91
CA GLU A 160 19.19 4.72 9.64
C GLU A 160 18.14 4.27 8.62
N ASP A 161 17.00 3.80 9.09
CA ASP A 161 15.92 3.22 8.28
C ASP A 161 14.54 3.64 8.82
N GLU A 162 14.29 4.95 8.78
CA GLU A 162 12.96 5.54 9.06
C GLU A 162 11.84 4.90 8.19
N SER A 163 12.26 4.41 7.01
CA SER A 163 11.54 3.49 6.13
C SER A 163 10.87 2.30 6.75
N GLN A 164 11.71 1.62 7.54
CA GLN A 164 11.77 0.16 7.68
C GLN A 164 11.97 -0.56 6.33
N PHE A 165 12.26 0.15 5.23
CA PHE A 165 12.36 -0.43 3.89
C PHE A 165 13.66 -1.16 3.65
N ARG A 166 14.77 -0.74 4.28
CA ARG A 166 16.04 -1.45 4.19
C ARG A 166 15.96 -2.76 4.98
N SER A 167 15.40 -2.70 6.18
CA SER A 167 15.11 -3.85 7.03
C SER A 167 14.16 -4.82 6.33
N LEU A 168 13.04 -4.33 5.77
CA LEU A 168 12.12 -5.13 4.97
C LEU A 168 12.80 -5.75 3.76
N HIS A 169 13.64 -5.00 3.05
CA HIS A 169 14.37 -5.54 1.90
C HIS A 169 15.27 -6.71 2.31
N CYS A 170 15.98 -6.59 3.43
CA CYS A 170 16.82 -7.67 3.93
C CYS A 170 16.04 -8.87 4.46
N LEU A 171 14.87 -8.65 5.05
CA LEU A 171 13.93 -9.73 5.39
C LEU A 171 13.52 -10.53 4.13
N LEU A 172 13.20 -9.83 3.04
CA LEU A 172 12.73 -10.45 1.79
C LEU A 172 13.85 -11.04 0.91
N TYR A 173 15.06 -10.49 1.02
CA TYR A 173 16.21 -10.82 0.18
C TYR A 173 17.50 -10.96 1.02
N PRO A 174 17.55 -11.92 1.95
CA PRO A 174 18.63 -12.00 2.95
C PRO A 174 20.02 -12.27 2.35
N THR A 175 20.07 -12.83 1.13
CA THR A 175 21.33 -13.20 0.46
C THR A 175 21.98 -12.06 -0.30
N ILE A 176 21.36 -10.87 -0.35
CA ILE A 176 21.96 -9.72 -1.04
C ILE A 176 23.17 -9.22 -0.24
N SER A 177 24.27 -8.92 -0.95
CA SER A 177 25.57 -8.66 -0.34
C SER A 177 25.57 -7.60 0.76
N TRP A 178 24.82 -6.51 0.61
CA TRP A 178 24.75 -5.45 1.62
C TRP A 178 23.91 -5.85 2.84
N CYS A 179 22.89 -6.70 2.68
CA CYS A 179 22.14 -7.27 3.80
C CYS A 179 23.00 -8.25 4.60
N VAL A 180 23.74 -9.12 3.92
CA VAL A 180 24.68 -10.06 4.57
C VAL A 180 25.74 -9.29 5.36
N ARG A 181 26.34 -8.24 4.76
CA ARG A 181 27.31 -7.39 5.47
C ARG A 181 26.72 -6.75 6.71
N GLN A 182 25.55 -6.13 6.59
CA GLN A 182 24.88 -5.48 7.73
C GLN A 182 24.54 -6.49 8.84
N HIS A 183 24.01 -7.65 8.46
CA HIS A 183 23.70 -8.72 9.40
C HIS A 183 24.96 -9.16 10.16
N ASN A 184 26.06 -9.42 9.45
CA ASN A 184 27.32 -9.83 10.07
C ASN A 184 27.88 -8.76 11.02
N GLN A 185 27.81 -7.48 10.65
CA GLN A 185 28.22 -6.37 11.52
C GLN A 185 27.38 -6.32 12.80
N LEU A 186 26.06 -6.45 12.70
CA LEU A 186 25.19 -6.50 13.87
C LEU A 186 25.45 -7.72 14.75
N GLN A 187 25.70 -8.89 14.17
CA GLN A 187 26.04 -10.08 14.96
C GLN A 187 27.38 -9.90 15.69
N GLN A 188 28.40 -9.33 15.04
CA GLN A 188 29.69 -9.03 15.68
C GLN A 188 29.52 -8.06 16.86
N LEU A 189 28.72 -7.01 16.71
CA LEU A 189 28.41 -6.07 17.79
C LEU A 189 27.66 -6.74 18.94
N ARG A 190 26.68 -7.60 18.64
CA ARG A 190 25.94 -8.37 19.66
C ARG A 190 26.87 -9.30 20.42
N SER A 191 27.69 -10.10 19.72
CA SER A 191 28.68 -10.98 20.34
C SER A 191 29.65 -10.20 21.23
N HIS A 192 30.22 -9.11 20.72
CA HIS A 192 31.10 -8.25 21.52
C HIS A 192 30.41 -7.71 22.78
N PHE A 193 29.12 -7.35 22.71
CA PHE A 193 28.38 -6.91 23.88
C PHE A 193 28.16 -8.07 24.88
N TYR A 194 27.70 -9.23 24.43
CA TYR A 194 27.50 -10.40 25.30
C TYR A 194 28.79 -10.85 26.00
N ASP A 195 29.91 -10.90 25.27
CA ASP A 195 31.19 -11.35 25.81
C ASP A 195 31.76 -10.40 26.89
N ASN A 196 31.41 -9.11 26.83
CA ASN A 196 31.95 -8.09 27.74
C ASN A 196 30.98 -7.67 28.86
N PHE A 197 29.71 -8.08 28.81
CA PHE A 197 28.68 -7.65 29.77
C PHE A 197 27.90 -8.81 30.41
N ASN A 198 28.32 -10.07 30.21
CA ASN A 198 27.93 -11.15 31.12
C ASN A 198 28.63 -10.91 32.47
N TYR A 199 27.93 -10.24 33.38
CA TYR A 199 28.25 -10.27 34.80
C TYR A 199 27.98 -11.70 35.28
N ASP A 200 28.97 -12.33 35.88
CA ASP A 200 28.77 -13.57 36.63
C ASP A 200 27.73 -13.29 37.73
N ASP A 201 26.50 -13.76 37.56
CA ASP A 201 25.54 -13.95 38.65
C ASP A 201 26.07 -15.10 39.54
N ASN A 202 27.06 -14.78 40.39
CA ASN A 202 27.49 -15.59 41.53
C ASN A 202 26.91 -15.02 42.84
#